data_AF-A0A6J5TYT7-F1
#
_entry.id   AF-A0A6J5TYT7-F1
#
_cell.length_a   1.000
_cell.length_b   1.000
_cell.length_c   1.000
_cell.angle_alpha   90.00
_cell.angle_beta   90.00
_cell.angle_gamma   90.00
#
_symmetry.space_group_name_H-M   'P 1'
#
loop_
_entity.id
_entity.type
_entity.pdbx_description
1 polymer ?
#
loop_
_entity_poly.entity_id
_entity_poly.type
_entity_poly.pdbx_seq_one_letter_code
_entity_poly.pdbx_strand_id
1 'polypeptide(L)'
;MFNLGVQRSIIDGEVPVMADNGKIEVDEFAGSVEGRKTGTATIFTCSVNEDAFYKVVLKAMAMVKVRLLATKASYEVPFSYTQRVTLAGGKIITNDMDDGVYCGTNTFNFKFETTEEKL
;
A
#
# COMPACT_ATOMS: atom_id res chain seq x y z
N MET A 1 -17.81 2.39 29.25
CA MET A 1 -17.22 3.13 28.11
C MET A 1 -15.78 2.65 27.97
N PHE A 2 -15.52 1.66 27.11
CA PHE A 2 -14.17 1.12 26.91
C PHE A 2 -13.66 1.56 25.54
N ASN A 3 -12.71 2.50 25.56
CA ASN A 3 -11.94 2.93 24.41
C ASN A 3 -10.70 2.04 24.36
N LEU A 4 -10.75 0.94 23.61
CA LEU A 4 -9.60 0.05 23.42
C LEU A 4 -8.75 0.63 22.30
N GLY A 5 -7.66 1.28 22.71
CA GLY A 5 -6.63 1.78 21.83
C GLY A 5 -6.08 0.68 20.92
N VAL A 6 -6.01 1.04 19.63
CA VAL A 6 -5.24 0.43 18.54
C VAL A 6 -4.87 -1.05 18.77
N GLN A 7 -5.81 -1.95 18.45
CA GLN A 7 -5.48 -3.35 18.21
C GLN A 7 -4.68 -3.40 16.90
N ARG A 8 -3.43 -3.89 16.94
CA ARG A 8 -2.75 -4.33 15.71
C ARG A 8 -3.59 -5.46 15.12
N SER A 9 -4.36 -5.15 14.09
CA SER A 9 -5.15 -6.13 13.35
C SER A 9 -4.26 -6.77 12.30
N ILE A 10 -4.04 -8.08 12.42
CA ILE A 10 -3.52 -8.86 11.30
C ILE A 10 -4.70 -9.01 10.35
N ILE A 11 -4.58 -8.41 9.16
CA ILE A 11 -5.55 -8.60 8.08
C ILE A 11 -5.07 -9.81 7.29
N ASP A 12 -5.91 -10.83 7.24
CA ASP A 12 -5.72 -11.98 6.37
C ASP A 12 -6.52 -11.68 5.10
N GLY A 13 -5.83 -11.26 4.03
CA GLY A 13 -6.47 -10.83 2.80
C GLY A 13 -5.49 -10.23 1.79
N GLU A 14 -5.92 -10.20 0.54
CA GLU A 14 -5.21 -9.56 -0.56
C GLU A 14 -5.53 -8.05 -0.57
N VAL A 15 -4.56 -7.20 -0.97
CA VAL A 15 -4.80 -5.75 -1.04
C VAL A 15 -5.01 -5.30 -2.47
N PRO A 16 -5.91 -4.32 -2.71
CA PRO A 16 -6.00 -3.67 -4.00
C PRO A 16 -4.71 -2.91 -4.30
N VAL A 17 -4.21 -3.05 -5.54
CA VAL A 17 -3.03 -2.35 -6.07
C VAL A 17 -3.34 -1.77 -7.45
N MET A 18 -2.85 -0.56 -7.73
CA MET A 18 -2.94 0.02 -9.07
C MET A 18 -1.86 -0.58 -9.98
N ALA A 19 -2.28 -1.33 -11.00
CA ALA A 19 -1.39 -1.94 -11.98
C ALA A 19 -0.99 -0.95 -13.09
N ASP A 20 0.08 -1.27 -13.83
CA ASP A 20 0.60 -0.45 -14.94
C ASP A 20 -0.42 -0.17 -16.06
N ASN A 21 -1.44 -1.03 -16.18
CA ASN A 21 -2.54 -0.85 -17.12
C ASN A 21 -3.59 0.19 -16.66
N GLY A 22 -3.38 0.80 -15.48
CA GLY A 22 -4.26 1.80 -14.90
C GLY A 22 -5.52 1.22 -14.25
N LYS A 23 -5.57 -0.09 -13.99
CA LYS A 23 -6.68 -0.75 -13.30
C LYS A 23 -6.26 -1.16 -11.90
N ILE A 24 -7.25 -1.26 -11.01
CA ILE A 24 -7.08 -1.85 -9.69
C ILE A 24 -7.12 -3.36 -9.85
N GLU A 25 -6.03 -4.01 -9.48
CA GLU A 25 -5.88 -5.46 -9.38
C GLU A 25 -5.70 -5.83 -7.91
N VAL A 26 -5.74 -7.12 -7.61
CA VAL A 26 -5.65 -7.63 -6.24
C VAL A 26 -4.34 -8.42 -6.15
N ASP A 27 -3.50 -8.10 -5.16
CA ASP A 27 -2.17 -8.69 -4.99
C ASP A 27 -2.00 -9.27 -3.59
N GLU A 28 -1.19 -10.32 -3.47
CA GLU A 28 -0.87 -10.97 -2.20
C GLU A 28 -0.10 -10.00 -1.30
N PHE A 29 -0.72 -9.56 -0.22
CA PHE A 29 -0.14 -8.57 0.67
C PHE A 29 0.47 -9.19 1.93
N ALA A 30 1.78 -9.10 2.06
CA ALA A 30 2.54 -9.61 3.20
C ALA A 30 2.88 -8.52 4.26
N GLY A 31 2.18 -7.38 4.27
CA GLY A 31 2.48 -6.27 5.19
C GLY A 31 1.47 -6.09 6.32
N SER A 32 1.76 -5.16 7.22
CA SER A 32 0.81 -4.73 8.27
C SER A 32 -0.05 -3.58 7.79
N VAL A 33 -1.35 -3.67 7.99
CA VAL A 33 -2.30 -2.58 7.72
C VAL A 33 -2.69 -1.89 9.02
N GLU A 34 -2.75 -0.56 9.02
CA GLU A 34 -3.28 0.20 10.15
C GLU A 34 -4.75 0.51 9.93
N GLY A 35 -5.60 0.03 10.84
CA GLY A 35 -7.03 0.33 10.88
C GLY A 35 -7.34 1.52 11.79
N ARG A 36 -8.11 2.50 11.30
CA ARG A 36 -8.59 3.64 12.08
C ARG A 36 -10.06 3.93 11.79
N LYS A 37 -10.86 4.04 12.84
CA LYS A 37 -12.26 4.48 12.72
C LYS A 37 -12.34 6.00 12.50
N THR A 38 -13.05 6.43 11.47
CA THR A 38 -13.37 7.84 11.20
C THR A 38 -14.87 7.99 10.91
N GLY A 39 -15.59 8.68 11.81
CA GLY A 39 -17.05 8.75 11.74
C GLY A 39 -17.68 7.35 11.72
N THR A 40 -18.41 7.05 10.64
CA THR A 40 -19.08 5.75 10.43
C THR A 40 -18.21 4.72 9.70
N ALA A 41 -17.12 5.14 9.06
CA ALA A 41 -16.27 4.27 8.25
C ALA A 41 -15.00 3.83 9.01
N THR A 42 -14.52 2.64 8.70
CA THR A 42 -13.23 2.14 9.16
C THR A 42 -12.22 2.23 8.02
N ILE A 43 -11.24 3.11 8.15
CA ILE A 43 -10.17 3.30 7.16
C ILE A 43 -9.04 2.34 7.43
N PHE A 44 -8.58 1.69 6.37
CA PHE A 44 -7.42 0.82 6.37
C PHE A 44 -6.35 1.41 5.47
N THR A 45 -5.20 1.75 6.04
CA THR A 45 -4.09 2.37 5.29
C THR A 45 -2.94 1.40 5.18
N CYS A 46 -2.43 1.27 3.96
CA CYS A 46 -1.19 0.58 3.66
C CYS A 46 -0.26 1.50 2.87
N SER A 47 1.00 1.52 3.27
CA SER A 47 2.09 2.15 2.53
C SER A 47 3.07 1.07 2.10
N VAL A 48 3.15 0.81 0.80
CA VAL A 48 4.17 -0.04 0.21
C VAL A 48 5.28 0.86 -0.32
N ASN A 49 6.50 0.64 0.13
CA ASN A 49 7.68 1.26 -0.47
C ASN A 49 8.24 0.29 -1.51
N GLU A 50 8.31 0.72 -2.76
CA GLU A 50 8.95 -0.04 -3.83
C GLU A 50 10.33 0.56 -4.11
N ASP A 51 11.35 -0.30 -4.17
CA ASP A 51 12.72 0.08 -4.55
C ASP A 51 12.93 -0.11 -6.05
N ALA A 52 13.42 0.93 -6.74
CA ALA A 52 13.74 0.85 -8.16
C ALA A 52 15.27 0.90 -8.38
N PHE A 53 15.83 -0.14 -8.99
CA PHE A 53 17.27 -0.25 -9.28
C PHE A 53 17.55 0.03 -10.76
N TYR A 54 18.47 0.97 -11.04
CA TYR A 54 18.93 1.27 -12.39
C TYR A 54 20.45 1.28 -12.48
N LYS A 55 21.00 0.45 -13.38
CA LYS A 55 22.45 0.32 -13.58
C LYS A 55 22.91 1.21 -14.72
N VAL A 56 23.80 2.15 -14.42
CA VAL A 56 24.43 3.04 -15.41
C VAL A 56 25.84 2.53 -15.74
N VAL A 57 26.16 2.43 -17.03
CA VAL A 57 27.53 2.15 -17.50
C VAL A 57 28.12 3.45 -18.05
N LEU A 58 29.19 3.94 -17.42
CA LEU A 58 29.88 5.17 -17.82
C LEU A 58 31.05 4.84 -18.76
N LYS A 59 31.22 5.65 -19.80
CA LYS A 59 32.45 5.68 -20.60
C LYS A 59 33.44 6.67 -19.99
N ALA A 60 34.72 6.49 -20.28
CA ALA A 60 35.75 7.43 -19.84
C ALA A 60 35.47 8.84 -20.40
N MET A 61 35.61 9.86 -19.55
CA MET A 61 35.33 11.27 -19.89
C MET A 61 33.88 11.52 -20.37
N ALA A 62 32.91 10.77 -19.84
CA ALA A 62 31.49 11.00 -20.08
C ALA A 62 30.77 11.34 -18.78
N MET A 63 29.85 12.31 -18.83
CA MET A 63 28.89 12.63 -17.79
C MET A 63 27.55 12.02 -18.17
N VAL A 64 26.91 11.31 -17.25
CA VAL A 64 25.57 10.74 -17.48
C VAL A 64 24.57 11.36 -16.51
N LYS A 65 23.49 11.91 -17.05
CA LYS A 65 22.33 12.41 -16.30
C LYS A 65 21.24 11.36 -16.37
N VAL A 66 20.79 10.88 -15.20
CA VAL A 66 19.66 9.96 -15.08
C VAL A 66 18.46 10.71 -14.52
N ARG A 67 17.29 10.54 -15.12
CA ARG A 67 16.00 11.03 -14.63
C ARG A 67 15.07 9.84 -14.40
N LEU A 68 14.43 9.79 -13.24
CA LEU A 68 13.39 8.82 -12.93
C LEU A 68 12.04 9.52 -12.96
N LEU A 69 11.15 9.03 -13.82
CA LEU A 69 9.74 9.41 -13.85
C LEU A 69 8.92 8.23 -13.34
N ALA A 70 7.96 8.49 -12.45
CA ALA A 70 7.06 7.46 -11.94
C ALA A 70 5.65 8.04 -11.79
N THR A 71 4.64 7.17 -11.86
CA THR A 71 3.23 7.55 -11.71
C THR A 71 2.77 7.16 -10.31
N LYS A 72 2.23 8.10 -9.55
CA LYS A 72 1.66 7.83 -8.23
C LYS A 72 0.13 7.80 -8.33
N ALA A 73 -0.50 6.72 -7.88
CA ALA A 73 -1.95 6.64 -7.71
C ALA A 73 -2.31 6.53 -6.23
N SER A 74 -3.42 7.18 -5.88
CA SER A 74 -4.12 7.03 -4.61
C SER A 74 -5.56 6.63 -4.92
N TYR A 75 -6.08 5.65 -4.18
CA TYR A 75 -7.39 5.06 -4.43
C TYR A 75 -8.07 4.65 -3.12
N GLU A 76 -9.40 4.70 -3.14
CA GLU A 76 -10.27 4.34 -2.04
C GLU A 76 -11.21 3.22 -2.50
N VAL A 77 -11.16 2.06 -1.85
CA VAL A 77 -11.93 0.86 -2.23
C VAL A 77 -12.80 0.44 -1.05
N PRO A 78 -14.14 0.47 -1.15
CA PRO A 78 -15.03 -0.01 -0.10
C PRO A 78 -15.02 -1.54 -0.02
N PHE A 79 -15.08 -2.09 1.19
CA PHE A 79 -15.11 -3.54 1.43
C PHE A 79 -15.84 -3.90 2.73
N SER A 80 -16.33 -5.14 2.79
CA SER A 80 -16.85 -5.75 4.01
C SER A 80 -15.81 -6.68 4.63
N TYR A 81 -15.78 -6.78 5.96
CA TYR A 81 -14.81 -7.61 6.68
C TYR A 81 -15.40 -8.20 7.97
N THR A 82 -14.78 -9.28 8.44
CA THR A 82 -15.13 -9.91 9.71
C THR A 82 -14.05 -9.62 10.75
N GLN A 83 -14.44 -8.98 11.86
CA GLN A 83 -13.55 -8.73 12.99
C GLN A 83 -13.65 -9.87 14.02
N ARG A 84 -12.53 -10.52 14.33
CA ARG A 84 -12.41 -11.51 15.42
C ARG A 84 -11.63 -10.93 16.59
N VAL A 85 -12.25 -10.91 17.78
CA VAL A 85 -11.66 -10.38 19.01
C VAL A 85 -11.66 -11.46 20.09
N THR A 86 -10.48 -11.81 20.59
CA THR A 86 -10.32 -12.68 21.76
C THR A 86 -10.29 -11.81 23.02
N LEU A 87 -11.29 -11.96 23.88
CA LEU A 87 -11.36 -11.28 25.18
C LEU A 87 -10.38 -11.91 26.18
N ALA A 88 -10.05 -11.18 27.24
CA ALA A 88 -9.15 -11.64 28.30
C ALA A 88 -9.54 -12.99 28.93
N GLY A 89 -10.83 -13.35 28.90
CA GLY A 89 -11.34 -14.65 29.36
C GLY A 89 -11.27 -15.77 28.32
N GLY A 90 -10.58 -15.59 27.19
CA GLY A 90 -10.48 -16.57 26.10
C GLY A 90 -11.72 -16.66 25.20
N LYS A 91 -12.79 -15.93 25.52
CA LYS A 91 -13.99 -15.85 24.67
C LYS A 91 -13.66 -15.11 23.38
N ILE A 92 -14.01 -15.73 22.24
CA ILE A 92 -13.90 -15.12 20.92
C ILE A 92 -15.24 -14.48 20.57
N ILE A 93 -15.20 -13.22 20.14
CA ILE A 93 -16.34 -12.50 19.55
C ILE A 93 -16.01 -12.27 18.07
N THR A 94 -16.99 -12.56 17.21
CA THR A 94 -16.90 -12.34 15.76
C THR A 94 -17.99 -11.36 15.37
N ASN A 95 -17.63 -10.29 14.66
CA ASN A 95 -18.56 -9.28 14.15
C ASN A 95 -18.34 -9.10 12.65
N ASP A 96 -19.42 -9.09 11.88
CA ASP A 96 -19.39 -8.74 10.46
C ASP A 96 -19.61 -7.23 10.31
N MET A 97 -18.79 -6.61 9.47
CA MET A 97 -18.70 -5.16 9.28
C MET A 97 -18.81 -4.84 7.80
N ASP A 98 -19.66 -3.88 7.45
CA ASP A 98 -19.87 -3.38 6.08
C ASP A 98 -19.40 -1.93 5.91
N ASP A 99 -18.50 -1.47 6.78
CA ASP A 99 -18.04 -0.08 6.86
C ASP A 99 -16.56 0.11 6.47
N GLY A 100 -15.93 -0.91 5.89
CA GLY A 100 -14.52 -0.90 5.52
C GLY A 100 -14.24 -0.04 4.30
N VAL A 101 -13.20 0.79 4.37
CA VAL A 101 -12.63 1.52 3.24
C VAL A 101 -11.12 1.35 3.24
N TYR A 102 -10.58 0.79 2.17
CA TYR A 102 -9.14 0.67 1.97
C TYR A 102 -8.61 1.89 1.23
N CYS A 103 -7.67 2.60 1.86
CA CYS A 103 -6.97 3.74 1.27
C CYS A 103 -5.56 3.30 0.89
N GLY A 104 -5.39 2.96 -0.38
CA GLY A 104 -4.10 2.56 -0.95
C GLY A 104 -3.41 3.73 -1.63
N THR A 105 -2.07 3.74 -1.58
CA THR A 105 -1.25 4.58 -2.43
C THR A 105 -0.10 3.75 -2.97
N ASN A 106 0.00 3.64 -4.30
CA ASN A 106 1.13 2.97 -4.95
C ASN A 106 1.77 3.88 -6.02
N THR A 107 3.06 3.72 -6.24
CA THR A 107 3.83 4.30 -7.33
C THR A 107 4.18 3.20 -8.33
N PHE A 108 3.85 3.40 -9.61
CA PHE A 108 4.03 2.42 -10.67
C PHE A 108 4.53 3.10 -11.96
N ASN A 109 4.77 2.33 -13.03
CA ASN A 109 5.26 2.83 -14.33
C ASN A 109 6.56 3.64 -14.22
N PHE A 110 7.58 3.06 -13.58
CA PHE A 110 8.91 3.66 -13.46
C PHE A 110 9.62 3.73 -14.82
N LYS A 111 10.04 4.92 -15.21
CA LYS A 111 10.78 5.20 -16.45
C LYS A 111 12.10 5.88 -16.13
N PHE A 112 13.19 5.29 -16.60
CA PHE A 112 14.52 5.88 -16.51
C PHE A 112 14.90 6.50 -17.84
N GLU A 113 15.14 7.81 -17.84
CA GLU A 113 15.71 8.53 -18.98
C GLU A 113 17.18 8.80 -18.69
N THR A 114 18.04 8.52 -19.67
CA THR A 114 19.49 8.70 -19.52
C THR A 114 20.01 9.57 -20.66
N THR A 115 20.75 10.61 -20.31
CA THR A 115 21.45 11.48 -21.27
C THR A 115 22.95 11.41 -20.99
N GLU A 116 23.74 11.01 -22.00
CA GLU A 116 25.21 11.01 -21.95
C GLU A 116 25.73 12.28 -22.61
N GLU A 117 26.58 13.02 -21.90
CA GLU A 117 27.26 14.21 -22.39
C GLU A 117 28.77 13.93 -22.33
N LYS A 118 29.48 14.27 -23.41
CA LYS A 118 30.94 14.17 -23.45
C LYS A 118 31.54 15.36 -22.68
N LEU A 119 32.50 15.08 -21.80
CA LEU A 119 33.27 16.09 -21.08
C LEU A 119 34.40 16.66 -21.95
#